data_AF-A0A803TI93-F1
#
_entry.id   AF-A0A803TI93-F1
#
_cell.length_a   1.000
_cell.length_b   1.000
_cell.length_c   1.000
_cell.angle_alpha   90.00
_cell.angle_beta   90.00
_cell.angle_gamma   90.00
#
_symmetry.space_group_name_H-M   'P 1'
#
loop_
_entity.id
_entity.type
_entity.pdbx_description
1 polymer ?
#
loop_
_entity_poly.entity_id
_entity_poly.type
_entity_poly.pdbx_seq_one_letter_code
_entity_poly.pdbx_strand_id
1 'polypeptide(L)'
;MQLAAQQSTIANRDAPRSDRKVHAAAIKAARRVHLAANIASAQNRPAALFRVIRGLLTPTNQGGSPDNSAARCEAFARFFADKVALIRSDFDTILTAVSEDVTSAPACPVLLDSFQLVELEDVDKILGEARPTTCILDPCPSWLVREARGGLAEWVKVVVNASLREGKFPASLKMAVIKPLLKKPSLDPTQFGNFRPISNLPYLGKVLEHVVASQLQGFLVDTDFLDPAQSGFRLGHGTETALVALVDDLRRELDRGSVSLLVLLDLSAAFDTIDHGILLGRLAGMGLGGTVLQWLHSFLEGRSQMVSLGDACSAPQPLTCGVPQGSVLSPMLFNIYMKPLGEIIRSFGVRCHLYADDVQLCHSFPPVTKEAVQVLFGRCVGLDEGQQIEIESRQDRGPPGQSEGRTGYRVTACAGWGHTPPEGAGAQSGGDPGLIIEPGAPGLSGG
;
A
#
# COMPACT_ATOMS: atom_id res chain seq x y z
N MET A 1 36.64 -4.40 -72.89
CA MET A 1 36.29 -5.25 -71.73
C MET A 1 36.50 -4.51 -70.39
N GLN A 2 36.18 -3.21 -70.32
CA GLN A 2 36.23 -2.40 -69.07
C GLN A 2 34.96 -1.56 -68.83
N LEU A 3 33.98 -1.59 -69.75
CA LEU A 3 32.68 -0.92 -69.59
C LEU A 3 31.59 -1.83 -68.99
N ALA A 4 31.78 -3.16 -68.98
CA ALA A 4 30.82 -4.10 -68.37
C ALA A 4 31.00 -4.27 -66.85
N ALA A 5 32.16 -3.89 -66.30
CA ALA A 5 32.44 -4.00 -64.87
C ALA A 5 31.90 -2.82 -64.04
N GLN A 6 31.69 -1.64 -64.65
CA GLN A 6 31.14 -0.47 -63.93
C GLN A 6 29.60 -0.46 -63.85
N GLN A 7 28.88 -1.19 -64.70
CA GLN A 7 27.42 -1.29 -64.60
C GLN A 7 26.95 -2.34 -63.58
N SER A 8 27.78 -3.33 -63.23
CA SER A 8 27.41 -4.35 -62.22
C SER A 8 27.55 -3.88 -60.77
N THR A 9 28.32 -2.82 -60.50
CA THR A 9 28.56 -2.32 -59.13
C THR A 9 27.52 -1.31 -58.65
N ILE A 10 26.66 -0.79 -59.54
CA ILE A 10 25.56 0.10 -59.16
C ILE A 10 24.29 -0.70 -58.80
N ALA A 11 24.09 -1.88 -59.40
CA ALA A 11 22.91 -2.71 -59.15
C ALA A 11 22.90 -3.43 -57.79
N ASN A 12 24.02 -3.47 -57.06
CA ASN A 12 24.15 -4.29 -55.84
C ASN A 12 24.29 -3.48 -54.52
N ARG A 13 24.00 -2.17 -54.55
CA ARG A 13 23.94 -1.33 -53.33
C ARG A 13 22.52 -1.12 -52.81
N ASP A 14 21.49 -1.41 -53.60
CA ASP A 14 20.09 -1.19 -53.24
C ASP A 14 19.38 -2.45 -52.69
N ALA A 15 19.89 -3.65 -52.95
CA ALA A 15 19.34 -4.91 -52.44
C ALA A 15 19.32 -5.01 -50.88
N PRO A 16 20.40 -4.70 -50.13
CA PRO A 16 20.35 -4.74 -48.67
C PRO A 16 19.53 -3.57 -48.06
N ARG A 17 19.25 -2.51 -48.84
CA ARG A 17 18.37 -1.41 -48.43
C ARG A 17 16.90 -1.72 -48.69
N SER A 18 16.56 -2.43 -49.77
CA SER A 18 15.19 -2.89 -50.02
C SER A 18 14.75 -3.91 -48.98
N ASP A 19 15.61 -4.85 -48.61
CA ASP A 19 15.27 -5.88 -47.61
C ASP A 19 15.10 -5.30 -46.20
N ARG A 20 15.92 -4.33 -45.81
CA ARG A 20 15.73 -3.59 -44.55
C ARG A 20 14.44 -2.78 -44.54
N LYS A 21 14.05 -2.19 -45.67
CA LYS A 21 12.77 -1.45 -45.79
C LYS A 21 11.58 -2.40 -45.71
N VAL A 22 11.66 -3.56 -46.36
CA VAL A 22 10.62 -4.60 -46.33
C VAL A 22 10.47 -5.16 -44.91
N HIS A 23 11.59 -5.46 -44.24
CA HIS A 23 11.58 -5.94 -42.86
C HIS A 23 11.06 -4.88 -41.87
N ALA A 24 11.48 -3.63 -41.98
CA ALA A 24 10.97 -2.53 -41.17
C ALA A 24 9.47 -2.29 -41.42
N ALA A 25 9.01 -2.41 -42.66
CA ALA A 25 7.59 -2.33 -43.00
C ALA A 25 6.79 -3.49 -42.39
N ALA A 26 7.32 -4.72 -42.42
CA ALA A 26 6.70 -5.89 -41.80
C ALA A 26 6.59 -5.74 -40.28
N ILE A 27 7.65 -5.28 -39.60
CA ILE A 27 7.61 -4.98 -38.16
C ILE A 27 6.58 -3.89 -37.85
N LYS A 28 6.54 -2.83 -38.65
CA LYS A 28 5.58 -1.73 -38.47
C LYS A 28 4.13 -2.21 -38.68
N ALA A 29 3.91 -3.09 -39.66
CA ALA A 29 2.61 -3.71 -39.91
C ALA A 29 2.20 -4.63 -38.76
N ALA A 30 3.08 -5.51 -38.29
CA ALA A 30 2.83 -6.39 -37.15
C ALA A 30 2.53 -5.60 -35.86
N ARG A 31 3.31 -4.53 -35.58
CA ARG A 31 3.05 -3.62 -34.45
C ARG A 31 1.70 -2.93 -34.57
N ARG A 32 1.31 -2.46 -35.76
CA ARG A 32 -0.01 -1.87 -36.00
C ARG A 32 -1.14 -2.86 -35.72
N VAL A 33 -1.02 -4.10 -36.21
CA VAL A 33 -2.02 -5.16 -35.97
C VAL A 33 -2.13 -5.47 -34.48
N HIS A 34 -0.99 -5.64 -33.80
CA HIS A 34 -0.97 -5.90 -32.35
C HIS A 34 -1.60 -4.76 -31.54
N LEU A 35 -1.26 -3.51 -31.84
CA LEU A 35 -1.81 -2.35 -31.15
C LEU A 35 -3.30 -2.16 -31.44
N ALA A 36 -3.74 -2.37 -32.69
CA ALA A 36 -5.15 -2.35 -33.04
C ALA A 36 -5.95 -3.41 -32.28
N ALA A 37 -5.40 -4.62 -32.12
CA ALA A 37 -6.01 -5.69 -31.33
C ALA A 37 -6.07 -5.33 -29.82
N ASN A 38 -5.03 -4.70 -29.28
CA ASN A 38 -5.01 -4.24 -27.89
C ASN A 38 -6.02 -3.11 -27.64
N ILE A 39 -6.19 -2.18 -28.59
CA ILE A 39 -7.18 -1.11 -28.51
C ILE A 39 -8.60 -1.69 -28.61
N ALA A 40 -8.85 -2.60 -29.56
CA ALA A 40 -10.14 -3.25 -29.73
C ALA A 40 -10.55 -4.10 -28.51
N SER A 41 -9.61 -4.83 -27.91
CA SER A 41 -9.87 -5.60 -26.68
C SER A 41 -10.11 -4.73 -25.44
N ALA A 42 -9.80 -3.42 -25.51
CA ALA A 42 -9.99 -2.44 -24.45
C ALA A 42 -11.20 -1.50 -24.67
N GLN A 43 -12.01 -1.71 -25.72
CA GLN A 43 -13.02 -0.75 -26.21
C GLN A 43 -14.11 -0.37 -25.18
N ASN A 44 -14.36 -1.23 -24.17
CA ASN A 44 -15.27 -0.96 -23.06
C ASN A 44 -14.58 -0.82 -21.69
N ARG A 45 -13.26 -0.57 -21.67
CA ARG A 45 -12.45 -0.46 -20.44
C ARG A 45 -11.58 0.80 -20.48
N PRO A 46 -12.10 1.97 -20.02
CA PRO A 46 -11.41 3.25 -20.11
C PRO A 46 -10.00 3.24 -19.52
N ALA A 47 -9.80 2.58 -18.37
CA ALA A 47 -8.50 2.45 -17.72
C ALA A 47 -7.50 1.56 -18.48
N ALA A 48 -7.97 0.58 -19.24
CA ALA A 48 -7.13 -0.26 -20.08
C ALA A 48 -6.71 0.48 -21.35
N LEU A 49 -7.65 1.19 -21.99
CA LEU A 49 -7.40 2.02 -23.16
C LEU A 49 -6.40 3.15 -22.84
N PHE A 50 -6.58 3.82 -21.70
CA PHE A 50 -5.65 4.85 -21.21
C PHE A 50 -4.23 4.30 -21.02
N ARG A 51 -4.08 3.06 -20.53
CA ARG A 51 -2.78 2.39 -20.37
C ARG A 51 -2.10 2.14 -21.71
N VAL A 52 -2.85 1.67 -22.70
CA VAL A 52 -2.35 1.41 -24.07
C VAL A 52 -1.87 2.72 -24.71
N ILE A 53 -2.68 3.78 -24.63
CA ILE A 53 -2.34 5.10 -25.20
C ILE A 53 -1.12 5.70 -24.48
N ARG A 54 -1.10 5.65 -23.14
CA ARG A 54 0.03 6.17 -22.35
C ARG A 54 1.33 5.46 -22.72
N GLY A 55 1.32 4.14 -22.86
CA GLY A 55 2.50 3.36 -23.26
C GLY A 55 3.02 3.67 -24.67
N LEU A 56 2.16 4.16 -25.57
CA LEU A 56 2.57 4.60 -26.91
C LEU A 56 3.16 6.01 -26.94
N LEU A 57 2.71 6.88 -26.02
CA LEU A 57 3.10 8.28 -25.96
C LEU A 57 4.28 8.55 -25.04
N THR A 58 4.63 7.60 -24.16
CA THR A 58 5.84 7.72 -23.35
C THR A 58 7.04 7.13 -24.10
N PRO A 59 8.11 7.89 -24.36
CA PRO A 59 9.34 7.29 -24.85
C PRO A 59 9.82 6.28 -23.82
N THR A 60 10.05 5.05 -24.24
CA THR A 60 10.78 4.07 -23.44
C THR A 60 12.18 4.63 -23.24
N ASN A 61 12.45 5.25 -22.10
CA ASN A 61 13.81 5.40 -21.62
C ASN A 61 14.36 3.98 -21.50
N GLN A 62 15.09 3.55 -22.53
CA GLN A 62 16.03 2.44 -22.40
C GLN A 62 17.20 2.97 -21.55
N GLY A 63 16.93 3.24 -20.27
CA GLY A 63 17.96 3.10 -19.26
C GLY A 63 18.42 1.66 -19.30
N GLY A 64 19.73 1.42 -19.17
CA GLY A 64 20.35 0.12 -19.33
C GLY A 64 19.56 -1.00 -18.64
N SER A 65 19.63 -2.21 -19.21
CA SER A 65 18.95 -3.40 -18.68
C SER A 65 18.99 -3.38 -17.16
N PRO A 66 17.84 -3.43 -16.47
CA PRO A 66 17.84 -3.46 -15.02
C PRO A 66 18.77 -4.59 -14.59
N ASP A 67 19.74 -4.26 -13.74
CA ASP A 67 20.69 -5.22 -13.19
C ASP A 67 19.90 -6.26 -12.38
N ASN A 68 19.50 -7.34 -13.02
CA ASN A 68 18.74 -8.44 -12.44
C ASN A 68 19.70 -9.48 -11.84
N SER A 69 20.77 -9.03 -11.19
CA SER A 69 21.72 -9.93 -10.54
C SER A 69 21.17 -10.48 -9.22
N ALA A 70 21.65 -11.66 -8.83
CA ALA A 70 21.39 -12.21 -7.49
C ALA A 70 21.87 -11.27 -6.39
N ALA A 71 22.97 -10.55 -6.61
CA ALA A 71 23.49 -9.54 -5.68
C ALA A 71 22.48 -8.40 -5.46
N ARG A 72 21.79 -7.93 -6.52
CA ARG A 72 20.75 -6.92 -6.36
C ARG A 72 19.50 -7.46 -5.67
N CYS A 73 19.10 -8.70 -5.93
CA CYS A 73 17.99 -9.34 -5.22
C CYS A 73 18.28 -9.38 -3.71
N GLU A 74 19.49 -9.78 -3.34
CA GLU A 74 19.97 -9.82 -1.97
C GLU A 74 20.02 -8.43 -1.32
N ALA A 75 20.47 -7.40 -2.06
CA ALA A 75 20.47 -6.03 -1.58
C ALA A 75 19.05 -5.50 -1.31
N PHE A 76 18.08 -5.81 -2.18
CA PHE A 76 16.67 -5.50 -1.93
C PHE A 76 16.11 -6.25 -0.71
N ALA A 77 16.45 -7.53 -0.57
CA ALA A 77 15.98 -8.34 0.54
C ALA A 77 16.44 -7.75 1.89
N ARG A 78 17.73 -7.44 2.00
CA ARG A 78 18.30 -6.72 3.16
C ARG A 78 17.65 -5.37 3.38
N PHE A 79 17.55 -4.54 2.33
CA PHE A 79 16.93 -3.21 2.46
C PHE A 79 15.51 -3.26 3.03
N PHE A 80 14.66 -4.18 2.54
CA PHE A 80 13.30 -4.31 3.07
C PHE A 80 13.28 -4.85 4.49
N ALA A 81 14.13 -5.82 4.82
CA ALA A 81 14.22 -6.38 6.17
C ALA A 81 14.74 -5.34 7.18
N ASP A 82 15.84 -4.66 6.86
CA ASP A 82 16.49 -3.65 7.70
C ASP A 82 15.55 -2.47 7.96
N LYS A 83 14.79 -2.04 6.94
CA LYS A 83 13.78 -0.98 7.09
C LYS A 83 12.72 -1.37 8.12
N VAL A 84 12.22 -2.60 8.08
CA VAL A 84 11.20 -3.07 9.04
C VAL A 84 11.80 -3.21 10.43
N ALA A 85 13.02 -3.76 10.53
CA ALA A 85 13.72 -3.92 11.80
C ALA A 85 13.97 -2.58 12.50
N LEU A 86 14.40 -1.56 11.75
CA LEU A 86 14.62 -0.20 12.26
C LEU A 86 13.33 0.41 12.82
N ILE A 87 12.23 0.33 12.06
CA ILE A 87 10.93 0.84 12.53
C ILE A 87 10.50 0.13 13.82
N ARG A 88 10.75 -1.17 13.94
CA ARG A 88 10.41 -1.93 15.15
C ARG A 88 11.30 -1.59 16.35
N SER A 89 12.60 -1.40 16.16
CA SER A 89 13.48 -0.98 17.27
C SER A 89 13.07 0.39 17.83
N ASP A 90 12.58 1.28 16.96
CA ASP A 90 12.06 2.58 17.39
C ASP A 90 10.81 2.39 18.28
N PHE A 91 9.90 1.49 17.91
CA PHE A 91 8.72 1.16 18.73
C PHE A 91 9.09 0.56 20.09
N ASP A 92 10.02 -0.39 20.14
CA ASP A 92 10.43 -1.02 21.40
C ASP A 92 11.07 -0.01 22.36
N THR A 93 11.83 0.95 21.82
CA THR A 93 12.40 2.07 22.60
C THR A 93 11.31 2.94 23.21
N ILE A 94 10.26 3.26 22.44
CA ILE A 94 9.12 4.06 22.90
C ILE A 94 8.32 3.29 23.96
N LEU A 95 7.99 2.02 23.72
CA LEU A 95 7.23 1.20 24.65
C LEU A 95 7.97 0.98 25.98
N THR A 96 9.30 0.88 25.94
CA THR A 96 10.11 0.77 27.17
C THR A 96 10.15 2.09 27.95
N ALA A 97 9.99 3.23 27.27
CA ALA A 97 9.93 4.55 27.89
C ALA A 97 8.55 4.87 28.50
N VAL A 98 7.48 4.26 27.99
CA VAL A 98 6.11 4.40 28.51
C VAL A 98 5.82 3.24 29.47
N SER A 99 6.16 3.42 30.74
CA SER A 99 5.84 2.43 31.78
C SER A 99 4.32 2.31 31.98
N GLU A 100 3.84 1.06 32.03
CA GLU A 100 2.54 0.54 32.51
C GLU A 100 1.45 0.10 31.50
N ASP A 101 1.06 -1.17 31.68
CA ASP A 101 -0.29 -1.74 31.63
C ASP A 101 -1.15 -1.53 30.37
N VAL A 102 -0.79 -2.22 29.28
CA VAL A 102 -1.79 -2.67 28.30
C VAL A 102 -2.45 -3.94 28.83
N THR A 103 -3.43 -3.68 29.68
CA THR A 103 -4.40 -4.59 30.28
C THR A 103 -4.84 -5.73 29.37
N SER A 104 -4.86 -6.94 29.95
CA SER A 104 -5.52 -8.13 29.42
C SER A 104 -6.96 -7.80 29.01
N ALA A 105 -7.26 -7.93 27.72
CA ALA A 105 -8.64 -7.81 27.24
C ALA A 105 -9.54 -8.78 28.02
N PRO A 106 -10.76 -8.36 28.42
CA PRO A 106 -11.71 -9.25 29.06
C PRO A 106 -11.97 -10.46 28.16
N ALA A 107 -12.12 -11.64 28.76
CA ALA A 107 -12.36 -12.88 28.03
C ALA A 107 -13.69 -12.80 27.27
N CYS A 108 -13.61 -12.54 25.97
CA CYS A 108 -14.75 -12.64 25.06
C CYS A 108 -15.13 -14.13 24.91
N PRO A 109 -16.41 -14.50 24.97
CA PRO A 109 -16.82 -15.87 24.66
C PRO A 109 -16.40 -16.22 23.23
N VAL A 110 -16.08 -17.49 23.01
CA VAL A 110 -15.76 -17.97 21.66
C VAL A 110 -17.05 -17.96 20.84
N LEU A 111 -17.06 -17.16 19.76
CA LEU A 111 -18.17 -16.99 18.83
C LEU A 111 -17.96 -17.79 17.53
N LEU A 112 -16.71 -18.02 17.14
CA LEU A 112 -16.36 -18.83 15.97
C LEU A 112 -15.14 -19.71 16.29
N ASP A 113 -15.39 -21.00 16.48
CA ASP A 113 -14.38 -21.98 16.88
C ASP A 113 -13.92 -22.91 15.74
N SER A 114 -14.70 -22.99 14.66
CA SER A 114 -14.49 -23.90 13.55
C SER A 114 -14.95 -23.29 12.23
N PHE A 115 -14.23 -23.60 11.15
CA PHE A 115 -14.65 -23.23 9.80
C PHE A 115 -15.71 -24.20 9.28
N GLN A 116 -16.63 -23.68 8.47
CA GLN A 116 -17.48 -24.49 7.61
C GLN A 116 -16.62 -25.14 6.52
N LEU A 117 -16.84 -26.43 6.28
CA LEU A 117 -16.18 -27.13 5.18
C LEU A 117 -16.80 -26.71 3.86
N VAL A 118 -15.97 -26.63 2.83
CA VAL A 118 -16.39 -26.22 1.49
C VAL A 118 -16.85 -27.40 0.66
N GLU A 119 -17.84 -27.15 -0.18
CA GLU A 119 -18.30 -28.08 -1.20
C GLU A 119 -17.53 -27.90 -2.52
N LEU A 120 -17.72 -28.85 -3.43
CA LEU A 120 -17.04 -28.82 -4.74
C LEU A 120 -17.38 -27.55 -5.53
N GLU A 121 -18.63 -27.09 -5.44
CA GLU A 121 -19.12 -25.89 -6.13
C GLU A 121 -18.43 -24.62 -5.64
N ASP A 122 -18.19 -24.50 -4.33
CA ASP A 122 -17.48 -23.37 -3.74
C ASP A 122 -16.05 -23.28 -4.28
N VAL A 123 -15.36 -24.42 -4.33
CA VAL A 123 -13.99 -24.51 -4.81
C VAL A 123 -13.90 -24.23 -6.31
N ASP A 124 -14.82 -24.78 -7.12
CA ASP A 124 -14.87 -24.50 -8.56
C ASP A 124 -15.08 -23.01 -8.84
N LYS A 125 -16.02 -22.39 -8.10
CA LYS A 125 -16.29 -20.96 -8.19
C LYS A 125 -15.05 -20.13 -7.84
N ILE A 126 -14.39 -20.42 -6.72
CA ILE A 126 -13.20 -19.69 -6.30
C ILE A 126 -12.07 -19.86 -7.33
N LEU A 127 -11.85 -21.07 -7.86
CA LEU A 127 -10.86 -21.30 -8.92
C LEU A 127 -11.18 -20.49 -10.19
N GLY A 128 -12.46 -20.36 -10.55
CA GLY A 128 -12.91 -19.57 -11.69
C GLY A 128 -12.73 -18.06 -11.51
N GLU A 129 -13.03 -17.53 -10.33
CA GLU A 129 -13.02 -16.10 -10.01
C GLU A 129 -11.62 -15.60 -9.61
N ALA A 130 -10.81 -16.44 -8.96
CA ALA A 130 -9.49 -16.06 -8.49
C ALA A 130 -8.57 -15.66 -9.64
N ARG A 131 -7.91 -14.51 -9.50
CA ARG A 131 -6.98 -14.01 -10.52
C ARG A 131 -5.81 -14.99 -10.69
N PRO A 132 -5.58 -15.54 -11.90
CA PRO A 132 -4.56 -16.56 -12.14
C PRO A 132 -3.17 -15.93 -12.29
N THR A 133 -2.69 -15.27 -11.24
CA THR A 133 -1.33 -14.74 -11.19
C THR A 133 -0.38 -15.85 -10.76
N THR A 134 0.45 -16.32 -11.69
CA THR A 134 1.46 -17.35 -11.48
C THR A 134 2.59 -16.87 -10.57
N CYS A 135 2.86 -17.66 -9.54
CA CYS A 135 4.06 -17.60 -8.73
C CYS A 135 5.14 -18.52 -9.31
N ILE A 136 6.41 -18.14 -9.19
CA ILE A 136 7.53 -19.00 -9.61
C ILE A 136 7.65 -20.26 -8.75
N LEU A 137 7.00 -20.27 -7.58
CA LEU A 137 6.89 -21.42 -6.69
C LEU A 137 5.69 -22.31 -7.03
N ASP A 138 4.82 -21.90 -7.96
CA ASP A 138 3.72 -22.75 -8.39
C ASP A 138 4.28 -23.93 -9.23
N PRO A 139 3.77 -25.16 -9.03
CA PRO A 139 4.23 -26.32 -9.79
C PRO A 139 3.86 -26.24 -11.28
N CYS A 140 2.86 -25.43 -11.62
CA CYS A 140 2.46 -25.15 -12.99
C CYS A 140 1.82 -23.76 -13.08
N PRO A 141 1.66 -23.19 -14.28
CA PRO A 141 1.01 -21.90 -14.45
C PRO A 141 -0.42 -21.87 -13.90
N SER A 142 -0.80 -20.82 -13.17
CA SER A 142 -2.12 -20.75 -12.52
C SER A 142 -3.30 -20.77 -13.51
N TRP A 143 -3.08 -20.30 -14.74
CA TRP A 143 -4.11 -20.39 -15.78
C TRP A 143 -4.44 -21.85 -16.10
N LEU A 144 -3.47 -22.76 -16.06
CA LEU A 144 -3.70 -24.18 -16.32
C LEU A 144 -4.55 -24.80 -15.22
N VAL A 145 -4.28 -24.45 -13.96
CA VAL A 145 -5.11 -24.89 -12.82
C VAL A 145 -6.56 -24.43 -12.99
N ARG A 146 -6.75 -23.18 -13.43
CA ARG A 146 -8.09 -22.61 -13.66
C ARG A 146 -8.85 -23.26 -14.82
N GLU A 147 -8.15 -23.58 -15.92
CA GLU A 147 -8.77 -24.28 -17.07
C GLU A 147 -9.05 -25.77 -16.74
N ALA A 148 -8.16 -26.41 -15.98
CA ALA A 148 -8.30 -27.80 -15.56
C ALA A 148 -9.18 -27.99 -14.30
N ARG A 149 -9.91 -26.95 -13.86
CA ARG A 149 -10.66 -26.98 -12.60
C ARG A 149 -11.71 -28.09 -12.53
N GLY A 150 -12.31 -28.46 -13.67
CA GLY A 150 -13.29 -29.57 -13.72
C GLY A 150 -12.75 -30.92 -13.26
N GLY A 151 -11.42 -31.15 -13.31
CA GLY A 151 -10.78 -32.35 -12.76
C GLY A 151 -10.00 -32.10 -11.46
N LEU A 152 -9.55 -30.86 -11.21
CA LEU A 152 -8.71 -30.52 -10.05
C LEU A 152 -9.50 -30.06 -8.83
N ALA A 153 -10.71 -29.54 -9.00
CA ALA A 153 -11.47 -28.93 -7.91
C ALA A 153 -11.73 -29.91 -6.75
N GLU A 154 -11.97 -31.19 -7.03
CA GLU A 154 -12.16 -32.21 -5.99
C GLU A 154 -10.89 -32.42 -5.14
N TRP A 155 -9.72 -32.45 -5.76
CA TRP A 155 -8.44 -32.55 -5.04
C TRP A 155 -8.16 -31.29 -4.22
N VAL A 156 -8.42 -30.11 -4.80
CA VAL A 156 -8.27 -28.84 -4.08
C VAL A 156 -9.23 -28.79 -2.89
N LYS A 157 -10.48 -29.25 -3.02
CA LYS A 157 -11.45 -29.36 -1.93
C LYS A 157 -10.92 -30.21 -0.79
N VAL A 158 -10.36 -31.38 -1.08
CA VAL A 158 -9.78 -32.26 -0.05
C VAL A 158 -8.68 -31.54 0.73
N VAL A 159 -7.77 -30.86 0.03
CA VAL A 159 -6.67 -30.10 0.66
C VAL A 159 -7.18 -28.94 1.49
N VAL A 160 -8.13 -28.16 0.95
CA VAL A 160 -8.75 -27.02 1.66
C VAL A 160 -9.43 -27.52 2.94
N ASN A 161 -10.30 -28.51 2.83
CA ASN A 161 -11.05 -29.02 3.99
C ASN A 161 -10.13 -29.68 5.03
N ALA A 162 -9.04 -30.33 4.62
CA ALA A 162 -8.03 -30.82 5.55
C ALA A 162 -7.38 -29.65 6.32
N SER A 163 -6.95 -28.61 5.61
CA SER A 163 -6.38 -27.40 6.21
C SER A 163 -7.32 -26.74 7.22
N LEU A 164 -8.60 -26.58 6.88
CA LEU A 164 -9.62 -25.99 7.75
C LEU A 164 -9.88 -26.84 9.01
N ARG A 165 -10.02 -28.16 8.86
CA ARG A 165 -10.26 -29.08 9.99
C ARG A 165 -9.08 -29.15 10.95
N GLU A 166 -7.87 -29.16 10.42
CA GLU A 166 -6.65 -29.26 11.23
C GLU A 166 -6.23 -27.92 11.83
N GLY A 167 -6.85 -26.81 11.41
CA GLY A 167 -6.44 -25.46 11.82
C GLY A 167 -5.02 -25.13 11.36
N LYS A 168 -4.60 -25.55 10.17
CA LYS A 168 -3.22 -25.40 9.69
C LYS A 168 -3.15 -24.88 8.26
N PHE A 169 -2.38 -23.82 8.05
CA PHE A 169 -2.01 -23.35 6.72
C PHE A 169 -0.83 -24.18 6.18
N PRO A 170 -0.90 -24.73 4.94
CA PRO A 170 0.14 -25.60 4.41
C PRO A 170 1.53 -24.94 4.35
N ALA A 171 2.54 -25.59 4.93
CA ALA A 171 3.91 -25.05 5.02
C ALA A 171 4.52 -24.74 3.65
N SER A 172 4.27 -25.57 2.63
CA SER A 172 4.76 -25.37 1.27
C SER A 172 4.22 -24.09 0.59
N LEU A 173 3.14 -23.51 1.12
CA LEU A 173 2.50 -22.31 0.58
C LEU A 173 2.87 -21.03 1.36
N LYS A 174 3.70 -21.14 2.41
CA LYS A 174 4.05 -20.02 3.30
C LYS A 174 5.11 -19.07 2.73
N MET A 175 5.85 -19.49 1.71
CA MET A 175 6.90 -18.68 1.12
C MET A 175 6.33 -17.62 0.16
N ALA A 176 6.70 -16.36 0.38
CA ALA A 176 6.34 -15.24 -0.49
C ALA A 176 7.48 -14.88 -1.45
N VAL A 177 7.15 -14.59 -2.71
CA VAL A 177 8.11 -14.06 -3.69
C VAL A 177 7.90 -12.58 -3.86
N ILE A 178 8.80 -11.77 -3.31
CA ILE A 178 8.74 -10.32 -3.40
C ILE A 178 9.22 -9.87 -4.78
N LYS A 179 8.35 -9.12 -5.47
CA LYS A 179 8.65 -8.42 -6.71
C LYS A 179 8.73 -6.92 -6.43
N PRO A 180 9.94 -6.33 -6.35
CA PRO A 180 10.08 -4.90 -6.12
C PRO A 180 9.39 -4.11 -7.22
N LEU A 181 8.38 -3.31 -6.86
CA LEU A 181 7.62 -2.48 -7.79
C LEU A 181 7.92 -1.02 -7.54
N LEU A 182 8.39 -0.30 -8.56
CA LEU A 182 8.65 1.14 -8.45
C LEU A 182 7.35 1.90 -8.14
N LYS A 183 7.35 2.72 -7.08
CA LYS A 183 6.18 3.46 -6.57
C LYS A 183 5.55 4.36 -7.63
N LYS A 184 6.38 5.03 -8.43
CA LYS A 184 5.98 5.90 -9.55
C LYS A 184 7.01 5.77 -10.67
N PRO A 185 6.59 5.75 -11.95
CA PRO A 185 7.53 5.64 -13.08
C PRO A 185 8.57 6.75 -13.18
N SER A 186 8.31 7.91 -12.57
CA SER A 186 9.21 9.07 -12.57
C SER A 186 10.28 9.03 -11.47
N LEU A 187 10.22 8.05 -10.56
CA LEU A 187 11.19 7.93 -9.46
C LEU A 187 12.47 7.22 -9.93
N ASP A 188 13.56 7.51 -9.23
CA ASP A 188 14.87 6.93 -9.52
C ASP A 188 14.88 5.41 -9.19
N PRO A 189 15.09 4.54 -10.20
CA PRO A 189 15.13 3.09 -10.00
C PRO A 189 16.43 2.58 -9.35
N THR A 190 17.42 3.45 -9.13
CA THR A 190 18.64 3.11 -8.39
C THR A 190 18.46 3.17 -6.87
N GLN A 191 17.44 3.92 -6.40
CA GLN A 191 17.15 4.06 -4.97
C GLN A 191 16.12 3.03 -4.51
N PHE A 192 16.51 2.16 -3.58
CA PHE A 192 15.61 1.09 -3.07
C PHE A 192 14.37 1.62 -2.35
N GLY A 193 14.45 2.79 -1.69
CA GLY A 193 13.31 3.44 -1.03
C GLY A 193 12.15 3.81 -1.98
N ASN A 194 12.40 3.85 -3.29
CA ASN A 194 11.39 4.11 -4.30
C ASN A 194 10.58 2.86 -4.69
N PHE A 195 10.88 1.69 -4.14
CA PHE A 195 10.18 0.44 -4.45
C PHE A 195 9.21 0.03 -3.34
N ARG A 196 8.17 -0.71 -3.73
CA ARG A 196 7.25 -1.42 -2.84
C ARG A 196 7.55 -2.93 -2.90
N PRO A 197 7.55 -3.64 -1.76
CA PRO A 197 7.76 -5.08 -1.72
C PRO A 197 6.45 -5.84 -2.01
N ILE A 198 6.06 -5.95 -3.29
CA ILE A 198 4.81 -6.65 -3.64
C ILE A 198 5.01 -8.17 -3.55
N SER A 199 4.22 -8.83 -2.71
CA SER A 199 4.25 -10.27 -2.54
C SER A 199 3.49 -10.99 -3.66
N ASN A 200 4.19 -11.83 -4.40
CA ASN A 200 3.61 -12.83 -5.29
C ASN A 200 3.52 -14.16 -4.55
N LEU A 201 2.30 -14.55 -4.18
CA LEU A 201 2.02 -15.74 -3.39
C LEU A 201 1.60 -16.93 -4.27
N PRO A 202 1.88 -18.18 -3.85
CA PRO A 202 1.40 -19.37 -4.52
C PRO A 202 -0.11 -19.35 -4.78
N TYR A 203 -0.52 -19.80 -5.96
CA TYR A 203 -1.92 -19.68 -6.40
C TYR A 203 -2.88 -20.47 -5.51
N LEU A 204 -2.54 -21.71 -5.17
CA LEU A 204 -3.36 -22.52 -4.26
C LEU A 204 -3.43 -21.94 -2.84
N GLY A 205 -2.38 -21.23 -2.41
CA GLY A 205 -2.38 -20.48 -1.15
C GLY A 205 -3.48 -19.41 -1.16
N LYS A 206 -3.55 -18.62 -2.23
CA LYS A 206 -4.60 -17.60 -2.42
C LYS A 206 -6.01 -18.21 -2.49
N VAL A 207 -6.19 -19.37 -3.12
CA VAL A 207 -7.49 -20.08 -3.15
C VAL A 207 -7.93 -20.44 -1.73
N LEU A 208 -7.03 -21.00 -0.93
CA LEU A 208 -7.30 -21.32 0.47
C LEU A 208 -7.58 -20.06 1.31
N GLU A 209 -6.82 -18.99 1.10
CA GLU A 209 -7.07 -17.70 1.76
C GLU A 209 -8.44 -17.12 1.39
N HIS A 210 -8.90 -17.25 0.14
CA HIS A 210 -10.25 -16.82 -0.27
C HIS A 210 -11.36 -17.53 0.50
N VAL A 211 -11.21 -18.84 0.75
CA VAL A 211 -12.18 -19.62 1.54
C VAL A 211 -12.26 -19.08 2.97
N VAL A 212 -11.11 -18.91 3.62
CA VAL A 212 -11.05 -18.37 4.99
C VAL A 212 -11.55 -16.93 5.03
N ALA A 213 -11.16 -16.09 4.06
CA ALA A 213 -11.58 -14.71 3.97
C ALA A 213 -13.10 -14.58 3.83
N SER A 214 -13.76 -15.45 3.05
CA SER A 214 -15.22 -15.43 2.93
C SER A 214 -15.92 -15.67 4.28
N GLN A 215 -15.43 -16.64 5.05
CA GLN A 215 -16.03 -16.98 6.35
C GLN A 215 -15.74 -15.92 7.41
N LEU A 216 -14.50 -15.40 7.47
CA LEU A 216 -14.16 -14.30 8.37
C LEU A 216 -14.90 -13.01 8.00
N GLN A 217 -15.11 -12.73 6.72
CA GLN A 217 -15.89 -11.57 6.28
C GLN A 217 -17.35 -11.68 6.74
N GLY A 218 -17.96 -12.87 6.67
CA GLY A 218 -19.29 -13.12 7.22
C GLY A 218 -19.33 -12.85 8.72
N PHE A 219 -18.38 -13.42 9.47
CA PHE A 219 -18.24 -13.17 10.91
C PHE A 219 -18.12 -11.68 11.26
N LEU A 220 -17.28 -10.92 10.54
CA LEU A 220 -17.07 -9.49 10.78
C LEU A 220 -18.34 -8.66 10.50
N VAL A 221 -19.16 -9.08 9.54
CA VAL A 221 -20.45 -8.43 9.23
C VAL A 221 -21.47 -8.75 10.32
N ASP A 222 -21.60 -10.02 10.71
CA ASP A 222 -22.58 -10.47 11.69
C ASP A 222 -22.33 -9.88 13.09
N THR A 223 -21.07 -9.58 13.40
CA THR A 223 -20.65 -8.97 14.68
C THR A 223 -20.48 -7.44 14.64
N ASP A 224 -20.64 -6.81 13.47
CA ASP A 224 -20.32 -5.39 13.21
C ASP A 224 -18.99 -4.95 13.85
N PHE A 225 -17.96 -5.78 13.71
CA PHE A 225 -16.74 -5.64 14.50
C PHE A 225 -15.83 -4.48 14.06
N LEU A 226 -15.87 -4.10 12.78
CA LEU A 226 -14.95 -3.09 12.24
C LEU A 226 -15.33 -1.68 12.70
N ASP A 227 -14.32 -0.85 12.99
CA ASP A 227 -14.56 0.54 13.38
C ASP A 227 -15.38 1.29 12.29
N PRO A 228 -16.46 2.01 12.66
CA PRO A 228 -17.29 2.74 11.71
C PRO A 228 -16.55 3.79 10.86
N ALA A 229 -15.44 4.35 11.37
CA ALA A 229 -14.61 5.31 10.66
C ALA A 229 -13.68 4.66 9.62
N GLN A 230 -13.49 3.33 9.66
CA GLN A 230 -12.67 2.59 8.69
C GLN A 230 -13.46 2.28 7.41
N SER A 231 -13.07 2.95 6.34
CA SER A 231 -13.63 2.77 4.99
C SER A 231 -12.73 1.96 4.06
N GLY A 232 -11.43 1.86 4.34
CA GLY A 232 -10.52 1.07 3.53
C GLY A 232 -10.80 -0.42 3.66
N PHE A 233 -10.76 -1.15 2.54
CA PHE A 233 -10.97 -2.60 2.49
C PHE A 233 -12.26 -3.10 3.15
N ARG A 234 -13.29 -2.26 3.21
CA ARG A 234 -14.61 -2.59 3.75
C ARG A 234 -15.62 -2.72 2.60
N LEU A 235 -16.41 -3.79 2.62
CA LEU A 235 -17.43 -4.02 1.60
C LEU A 235 -18.45 -2.85 1.59
N GLY A 236 -18.77 -2.34 0.40
CA GLY A 236 -19.69 -1.20 0.25
C GLY A 236 -19.07 0.17 0.51
N HIS A 237 -17.79 0.25 0.88
CA HIS A 237 -17.05 1.50 1.06
C HIS A 237 -16.02 1.68 -0.07
N GLY A 238 -15.73 2.93 -0.40
CA GLY A 238 -14.69 3.31 -1.36
C GLY A 238 -14.06 4.66 -1.02
N THR A 239 -13.10 5.09 -1.82
CA THR A 239 -12.46 6.40 -1.64
C THR A 239 -13.46 7.55 -1.74
N GLU A 240 -14.49 7.38 -2.58
CA GLU A 240 -15.56 8.36 -2.77
C GLU A 240 -16.42 8.49 -1.51
N THR A 241 -16.84 7.38 -0.89
CA THR A 241 -17.66 7.42 0.32
C THR A 241 -16.89 8.02 1.49
N ALA A 242 -15.59 7.68 1.62
CA ALA A 242 -14.71 8.26 2.63
C ALA A 242 -14.54 9.77 2.45
N LEU A 243 -14.30 10.22 1.21
CA LEU A 243 -14.14 11.64 0.89
C LEU A 243 -15.44 12.43 1.11
N VAL A 244 -16.59 11.88 0.71
CA VAL A 244 -17.89 12.51 0.93
C VAL A 244 -18.15 12.68 2.42
N ALA A 245 -17.91 11.64 3.23
CA ALA A 245 -18.07 11.72 4.68
C ALA A 245 -17.17 12.80 5.30
N LEU A 246 -15.88 12.83 4.94
CA LEU A 246 -14.94 13.84 5.43
C LEU A 246 -15.37 15.27 5.05
N VAL A 247 -15.74 15.49 3.78
CA VAL A 247 -16.13 16.81 3.29
C VAL A 247 -17.45 17.28 3.91
N ASP A 248 -18.41 16.37 4.11
CA ASP A 248 -19.65 16.69 4.80
C ASP A 248 -19.40 17.11 6.25
N ASP A 249 -18.57 16.37 6.97
CA ASP A 249 -18.15 16.72 8.34
C ASP A 249 -17.52 18.11 8.42
N LEU A 250 -16.60 18.43 7.52
CA LEU A 250 -15.95 19.74 7.47
C LEU A 250 -16.94 20.87 7.14
N ARG A 251 -17.89 20.62 6.23
CA ARG A 251 -18.92 21.60 5.88
C ARG A 251 -19.88 21.86 7.03
N ARG A 252 -20.32 20.80 7.72
CA ARG A 252 -21.23 20.94 8.88
C ARG A 252 -20.63 21.79 10.00
N GLU A 253 -19.32 21.74 10.21
CA GLU A 253 -18.66 22.63 11.18
C GLU A 253 -18.46 24.05 10.67
N LEU A 254 -18.18 24.19 9.37
CA LEU A 254 -18.12 25.51 8.74
C LEU A 254 -19.48 26.23 8.87
N ASP A 255 -20.58 25.52 8.64
CA ASP A 255 -21.95 26.05 8.79
C ASP A 255 -22.26 26.44 10.25
N ARG A 256 -21.61 25.81 11.23
CA ARG A 256 -21.67 26.19 12.65
C ARG A 256 -20.78 27.39 12.99
N GLY A 257 -20.12 27.98 12.01
CA GLY A 257 -19.17 29.08 12.19
C GLY A 257 -17.87 28.64 12.88
N SER A 258 -17.55 27.34 12.90
CA SER A 258 -16.31 26.81 13.47
C SER A 258 -15.18 26.77 12.45
N VAL A 259 -13.95 26.82 12.93
CA VAL A 259 -12.74 26.53 12.15
C VAL A 259 -12.39 25.06 12.35
N SER A 260 -12.09 24.36 11.26
CA SER A 260 -11.70 22.95 11.32
C SER A 260 -10.23 22.78 10.94
N LEU A 261 -9.49 22.00 11.74
CA LEU A 261 -8.16 21.50 11.42
C LEU A 261 -8.26 20.06 10.95
N LEU A 262 -7.58 19.76 9.84
CA LEU A 262 -7.40 18.42 9.30
C LEU A 262 -5.92 18.03 9.40
N VAL A 263 -5.61 16.97 10.14
CA VAL A 263 -4.27 16.39 10.25
C VAL A 263 -4.25 15.06 9.50
N LEU A 264 -3.26 14.87 8.64
CA LEU A 264 -3.09 13.66 7.84
C LEU A 264 -1.87 12.90 8.37
N LEU A 265 -2.07 11.67 8.85
CA LEU A 265 -1.00 10.80 9.32
C LEU A 265 -0.73 9.72 8.27
N ASP A 266 0.55 9.45 8.03
CA ASP A 266 1.04 8.41 7.11
C ASP A 266 1.79 7.35 7.92
N LEU A 267 1.30 6.12 7.91
CA LEU A 267 1.89 5.03 8.67
C LEU A 267 3.03 4.38 7.90
N SER A 268 4.24 4.45 8.49
CA SER A 268 5.43 3.88 7.87
C SER A 268 5.36 2.35 7.79
N ALA A 269 5.35 1.83 6.56
CA ALA A 269 5.39 0.39 6.27
C ALA A 269 4.30 -0.41 7.01
N ALA A 270 3.08 0.15 7.07
CA ALA A 270 2.00 -0.30 7.96
C ALA A 270 1.70 -1.82 7.89
N PHE A 271 1.68 -2.42 6.70
CA PHE A 271 1.46 -3.85 6.53
C PHE A 271 2.67 -4.70 6.96
N ASP A 272 3.87 -4.18 6.79
CA ASP A 272 5.12 -4.90 7.03
C ASP A 272 5.51 -4.91 8.51
N THR A 273 4.92 -4.03 9.33
CA THR A 273 5.25 -3.82 10.74
C THR A 273 4.26 -4.44 11.72
N ILE A 274 3.16 -5.04 11.25
CA ILE A 274 2.12 -5.66 12.10
C ILE A 274 2.75 -6.68 13.05
N ASP A 275 2.53 -6.52 14.34
CA ASP A 275 2.96 -7.52 15.31
C ASP A 275 2.00 -8.73 15.34
N HIS A 276 2.55 -9.93 15.15
CA HIS A 276 1.75 -11.15 15.10
C HIS A 276 1.10 -11.48 16.44
N GLY A 277 1.78 -11.23 17.57
CA GLY A 277 1.26 -11.49 18.91
C GLY A 277 0.07 -10.59 19.23
N ILE A 278 0.21 -9.29 18.95
CA ILE A 278 -0.88 -8.31 19.12
C ILE A 278 -2.06 -8.66 18.20
N LEU A 279 -1.80 -9.00 16.93
CA LEU A 279 -2.85 -9.40 15.99
C LEU A 279 -3.60 -10.65 16.47
N LEU A 280 -2.88 -11.69 16.91
CA LEU A 280 -3.47 -12.93 17.42
C LEU A 280 -4.26 -12.71 18.70
N GLY A 281 -3.77 -11.87 19.63
CA GLY A 281 -4.51 -11.49 20.83
C GLY A 281 -5.83 -10.78 20.50
N ARG A 282 -5.85 -9.94 19.46
CA ARG A 282 -7.06 -9.27 18.98
C ARG A 282 -8.03 -10.22 18.30
N LEU A 283 -7.52 -11.16 17.50
CA LEU A 283 -8.32 -12.23 16.89
C LEU A 283 -8.96 -13.14 17.96
N ALA A 284 -8.25 -13.43 19.04
CA ALA A 284 -8.84 -14.11 20.19
C ALA A 284 -9.89 -13.23 20.89
N GLY A 285 -9.57 -11.95 21.14
CA GLY A 285 -10.45 -11.00 21.82
C GLY A 285 -11.76 -10.69 21.09
N MET A 286 -11.84 -10.87 19.77
CA MET A 286 -13.09 -10.77 19.00
C MET A 286 -13.96 -12.03 19.07
N GLY A 287 -13.52 -13.08 19.77
CA GLY A 287 -14.25 -14.33 19.91
C GLY A 287 -13.86 -15.42 18.91
N LEU A 288 -12.72 -15.30 18.20
CA LEU A 288 -12.22 -16.43 17.41
C LEU A 288 -11.48 -17.43 18.32
N GLY A 289 -11.80 -18.70 18.17
CA GLY A 289 -11.18 -19.79 18.93
C GLY A 289 -10.95 -21.03 18.10
N GLY A 290 -10.70 -22.15 18.78
CA GLY A 290 -10.59 -23.48 18.18
C GLY A 290 -9.67 -23.55 16.95
N THR A 291 -10.11 -24.22 15.90
CA THR A 291 -9.33 -24.42 14.68
C THR A 291 -9.19 -23.14 13.86
N VAL A 292 -10.10 -22.18 14.02
CA VAL A 292 -10.03 -20.88 13.32
C VAL A 292 -8.83 -20.07 13.78
N LEU A 293 -8.69 -19.89 15.10
CA LEU A 293 -7.55 -19.16 15.66
C LEU A 293 -6.23 -19.91 15.41
N GLN A 294 -6.22 -21.25 15.53
CA GLN A 294 -5.06 -22.08 15.19
C GLN A 294 -4.64 -21.91 13.73
N TRP A 295 -5.60 -21.85 12.82
CA TRP A 295 -5.32 -21.65 11.40
C TRP A 295 -4.68 -20.29 11.14
N LEU A 296 -5.21 -19.22 11.75
CA LEU A 296 -4.67 -17.87 11.62
C LEU A 296 -3.27 -17.75 12.24
N HIS A 297 -3.04 -18.39 13.39
CA HIS A 297 -1.71 -18.54 13.96
C HIS A 297 -0.77 -19.24 12.98
N SER A 298 -1.18 -20.41 12.47
CA SER A 298 -0.40 -21.17 11.48
C SER A 298 -0.19 -20.40 10.18
N PHE A 299 -1.09 -19.49 9.77
CA PHE A 299 -0.96 -18.68 8.57
C PHE A 299 0.16 -17.64 8.70
N LEU A 300 0.30 -17.04 9.90
CA LEU A 300 1.29 -16.02 10.23
C LEU A 300 2.66 -16.61 10.60
N GLU A 301 2.66 -17.74 11.31
CA GLU A 301 3.87 -18.36 11.83
C GLU A 301 4.72 -19.05 10.76
N GLY A 302 6.04 -18.96 10.90
CA GLY A 302 6.99 -19.72 10.08
C GLY A 302 6.97 -19.31 8.60
N ARG A 303 6.57 -18.07 8.32
CA ARG A 303 6.61 -17.50 6.98
C ARG A 303 8.02 -17.07 6.61
N SER A 304 8.31 -17.12 5.33
CA SER A 304 9.55 -16.62 4.75
C SER A 304 9.27 -15.87 3.46
N GLN A 305 10.18 -15.01 3.06
CA GLN A 305 10.12 -14.27 1.81
C GLN A 305 11.46 -14.29 1.08
N MET A 306 11.44 -14.18 -0.24
CA MET A 306 12.63 -13.96 -1.06
C MET A 306 12.34 -12.93 -2.14
N VAL A 307 13.34 -12.13 -2.51
CA VAL A 307 13.22 -11.16 -3.60
C VAL A 307 13.57 -11.82 -4.93
N SER A 308 12.75 -11.56 -5.96
CA SER A 308 12.99 -12.04 -7.33
C SER A 308 13.02 -10.90 -8.33
N LEU A 309 14.08 -10.85 -9.13
CA LEU A 309 14.26 -9.92 -10.26
C LEU A 309 14.58 -10.73 -11.51
N GLY A 310 13.62 -10.84 -12.43
CA GLY A 310 13.75 -11.74 -13.58
C GLY A 310 13.94 -13.19 -13.12
N ASP A 311 15.03 -13.82 -13.56
CA ASP A 311 15.36 -15.21 -13.21
C ASP A 311 16.24 -15.32 -11.95
N ALA A 312 16.72 -14.20 -11.39
CA ALA A 312 17.51 -14.19 -10.18
C ALA A 312 16.64 -14.09 -8.91
N CYS A 313 17.09 -14.74 -7.84
CA CYS A 313 16.45 -14.71 -6.53
C CYS A 313 17.47 -14.46 -5.42
N SER A 314 17.03 -13.85 -4.31
CA SER A 314 17.79 -13.77 -3.06
C SER A 314 17.71 -15.08 -2.27
N ALA A 315 18.49 -15.18 -1.19
CA ALA A 315 18.23 -16.21 -0.18
C ALA A 315 16.85 -15.95 0.49
N PRO A 316 16.14 -17.01 0.93
CA PRO A 316 14.95 -16.85 1.75
C PRO A 316 15.29 -16.22 3.11
N GLN A 317 14.47 -15.28 3.54
CA GLN A 317 14.55 -14.63 4.85
C GLN A 317 13.25 -14.87 5.64
N PRO A 318 13.31 -15.09 6.96
CA PRO A 318 12.12 -15.23 7.78
C PRO A 318 11.33 -13.92 7.81
N LEU A 319 10.00 -14.03 7.82
CA LEU A 319 9.08 -12.91 8.01
C LEU A 319 8.51 -13.01 9.44
N THR A 320 9.13 -12.30 10.38
CA THR A 320 8.81 -12.36 11.82
C THR A 320 7.67 -11.41 12.23
N CYS A 321 7.30 -10.49 11.35
CA CYS A 321 6.21 -9.54 11.55
C CYS A 321 5.63 -9.14 10.18
N GLY A 322 4.52 -8.42 10.23
CA GLY A 322 3.79 -7.98 9.05
C GLY A 322 2.92 -9.06 8.44
N VAL A 323 2.12 -8.65 7.46
CA VAL A 323 1.30 -9.54 6.64
C VAL A 323 1.64 -9.29 5.16
N PRO A 324 1.68 -10.33 4.30
CA PRO A 324 2.18 -10.16 2.93
C PRO A 324 1.36 -9.17 2.10
N GLN A 325 2.01 -8.17 1.50
CA GLN A 325 1.37 -7.21 0.59
C GLN A 325 0.98 -7.89 -0.74
N GLY A 326 -0.26 -8.38 -0.83
CA GLY A 326 -0.75 -9.17 -1.97
C GLY A 326 -1.46 -10.47 -1.56
N SER A 327 -1.49 -10.79 -0.26
CA SER A 327 -2.39 -11.80 0.31
C SER A 327 -3.84 -11.31 0.29
N VAL A 328 -4.76 -12.26 0.19
CA VAL A 328 -6.21 -12.03 0.21
C VAL A 328 -6.66 -11.61 1.62
N LEU A 329 -6.06 -12.20 2.65
CA LEU A 329 -6.40 -11.94 4.06
C LEU A 329 -5.75 -10.68 4.62
N SER A 330 -4.58 -10.28 4.10
CA SER A 330 -3.82 -9.13 4.63
C SER A 330 -4.65 -7.87 4.88
N PRO A 331 -5.51 -7.40 3.95
CA PRO A 331 -6.31 -6.19 4.19
C PRO A 331 -7.29 -6.30 5.35
N MET A 332 -7.91 -7.47 5.52
CA MET A 332 -8.85 -7.74 6.62
C MET A 332 -8.13 -7.80 7.96
N LEU A 333 -7.00 -8.52 8.01
CA LEU A 333 -6.15 -8.60 9.20
C LEU A 333 -5.62 -7.23 9.61
N PHE A 334 -5.27 -6.39 8.64
CA PHE A 334 -4.86 -5.01 8.88
C PHE A 334 -5.99 -4.17 9.49
N ASN A 335 -7.22 -4.27 8.98
CA ASN A 335 -8.36 -3.55 9.56
C ASN A 335 -8.64 -3.99 11.02
N ILE A 336 -8.56 -5.29 11.32
CA ILE A 336 -8.68 -5.82 12.69
C ILE A 336 -7.56 -5.25 13.58
N TYR A 337 -6.34 -5.17 13.04
CA TYR A 337 -5.19 -4.57 13.71
C TYR A 337 -5.28 -3.04 13.86
N MET A 338 -6.09 -2.35 13.07
CA MET A 338 -6.29 -0.90 13.22
C MET A 338 -7.50 -0.54 14.08
N LYS A 339 -8.44 -1.46 14.33
CA LYS A 339 -9.72 -1.16 15.01
C LYS A 339 -9.58 -0.27 16.28
N PRO A 340 -8.73 -0.57 17.27
CA PRO A 340 -8.66 0.22 18.50
C PRO A 340 -8.23 1.67 18.28
N LEU A 341 -7.54 1.99 17.18
CA LEU A 341 -7.07 3.34 16.90
C LEU A 341 -8.23 4.34 16.82
N GLY A 342 -9.34 3.96 16.17
CA GLY A 342 -10.53 4.82 16.06
C GLY A 342 -11.17 5.10 17.42
N GLU A 343 -11.25 4.09 18.29
CA GLU A 343 -11.75 4.23 19.66
C GLU A 343 -10.86 5.14 20.51
N ILE A 344 -9.54 4.97 20.40
CA ILE A 344 -8.55 5.80 21.09
C ILE A 344 -8.72 7.26 20.66
N ILE A 345 -8.72 7.54 19.36
CA ILE A 345 -8.88 8.91 18.82
C ILE A 345 -10.18 9.56 19.32
N ARG A 346 -11.30 8.83 19.25
CA ARG A 346 -12.60 9.33 19.72
C ARG A 346 -12.61 9.60 21.21
N SER A 347 -11.85 8.87 22.02
CA SER A 347 -11.75 9.10 23.46
C SER A 347 -11.15 10.47 23.83
N PHE A 348 -10.32 11.04 22.94
CA PHE A 348 -9.79 12.41 23.06
C PHE A 348 -10.74 13.50 22.51
N GLY A 349 -11.95 13.14 22.09
CA GLY A 349 -12.91 14.08 21.49
C GLY A 349 -12.51 14.54 20.08
N VAL A 350 -11.67 13.76 19.39
CA VAL A 350 -11.22 14.03 18.02
C VAL A 350 -12.00 13.13 17.08
N ARG A 351 -12.41 13.66 15.93
CA ARG A 351 -13.01 12.84 14.86
C ARG A 351 -11.93 12.27 13.98
N CYS A 352 -12.20 11.12 13.38
CA CYS A 352 -11.31 10.55 12.39
C CYS A 352 -12.05 9.96 11.21
N HIS A 353 -11.35 9.92 10.08
CA HIS A 353 -11.68 9.11 8.93
C HIS A 353 -10.46 8.25 8.63
N LEU A 354 -10.68 6.94 8.47
CA LEU A 354 -9.61 5.98 8.22
C LEU A 354 -9.85 5.35 6.84
N TYR A 355 -8.80 5.26 6.05
CA TYR A 355 -8.82 4.50 4.80
C TYR A 355 -7.56 3.66 4.72
N ALA A 356 -7.66 2.39 5.10
CA ALA A 356 -6.50 1.53 5.25
C ALA A 356 -5.51 2.18 6.24
N ASP A 357 -4.27 2.40 5.80
CA ASP A 357 -3.18 3.04 6.53
C ASP A 357 -3.25 4.57 6.56
N ASP A 358 -4.06 5.18 5.70
CA ASP A 358 -4.27 6.64 5.71
C ASP A 358 -5.21 7.03 6.86
N VAL A 359 -4.70 7.82 7.81
CA VAL A 359 -5.46 8.29 8.98
C VAL A 359 -5.65 9.80 8.88
N GLN A 360 -6.91 10.24 8.89
CA GLN A 360 -7.25 11.66 8.91
C GLN A 360 -7.88 12.02 10.24
N LEU A 361 -7.28 12.94 10.99
CA LEU A 361 -7.83 13.49 12.23
C LEU A 361 -8.48 14.84 11.95
N CYS A 362 -9.70 15.03 12.42
CA CYS A 362 -10.45 16.26 12.29
C CYS A 362 -10.83 16.80 13.67
N HIS A 363 -10.48 18.06 13.92
CA HIS A 363 -10.87 18.76 15.13
C HIS A 363 -11.37 20.17 14.76
N SER A 364 -12.44 20.60 15.40
CA SER A 364 -13.11 21.85 15.06
C SER A 364 -13.33 22.68 16.32
N PHE A 365 -13.11 23.98 16.20
CA PHE A 365 -13.09 24.92 17.32
C PHE A 365 -13.67 26.28 16.91
N PRO A 366 -14.20 27.07 17.86
CA PRO A 366 -14.67 28.42 17.56
C PRO A 366 -13.54 29.33 17.03
N PRO A 367 -13.82 30.28 16.13
CA PRO A 367 -12.81 31.13 15.47
C PRO A 367 -12.05 32.09 16.41
N VAL A 368 -12.40 32.13 17.70
CA VAL A 368 -11.88 33.10 18.68
C VAL A 368 -10.64 32.57 19.44
N THR A 369 -10.39 31.26 19.43
CA THR A 369 -9.31 30.66 20.22
C THR A 369 -7.97 30.71 19.48
N LYS A 370 -7.01 31.48 19.99
CA LYS A 370 -5.58 31.40 19.61
C LYS A 370 -4.93 30.10 20.07
N GLU A 371 -5.62 29.34 20.93
CA GLU A 371 -5.17 28.09 21.54
C GLU A 371 -5.36 26.85 20.64
N ALA A 372 -5.99 26.98 19.46
CA ALA A 372 -6.36 25.85 18.61
C ALA A 372 -5.20 24.93 18.21
N VAL A 373 -4.04 25.53 17.95
CA VAL A 373 -2.79 24.84 17.62
C VAL A 373 -2.29 24.09 18.86
N GLN A 374 -2.19 24.77 20.01
CA GLN A 374 -1.70 24.19 21.27
C GLN A 374 -2.56 23.03 21.79
N VAL A 375 -3.89 23.10 21.65
CA VAL A 375 -4.81 22.03 22.11
C VAL A 375 -4.60 20.74 21.32
N LEU A 376 -4.35 20.82 20.01
CA LEU A 376 -4.09 19.64 19.18
C LEU A 376 -2.70 19.06 19.41
N PHE A 377 -1.66 19.89 19.56
CA PHE A 377 -0.31 19.41 19.83
C PHE A 377 -0.18 18.76 21.22
N GLY A 378 -0.80 19.36 22.24
CA GLY A 378 -0.81 18.81 23.60
C GLY A 378 -1.73 17.60 23.79
N ARG A 379 -2.83 17.47 23.04
CA ARG A 379 -3.79 16.36 23.21
C ARG A 379 -3.70 15.23 22.19
N CYS A 380 -3.20 15.48 20.97
CA CYS A 380 -3.32 14.51 19.87
C CYS A 380 -1.99 13.91 19.41
N VAL A 381 -0.85 14.59 19.61
CA VAL A 381 0.44 14.17 19.02
C VAL A 381 1.58 14.08 20.04
N GLY A 382 1.44 14.64 21.25
CA GLY A 382 2.47 14.53 22.30
C GLY A 382 3.81 15.14 21.86
N LEU A 383 3.78 16.25 21.11
CA LEU A 383 4.98 16.95 20.67
C LEU A 383 5.29 18.09 21.64
N ASP A 384 6.43 18.00 22.33
CA ASP A 384 6.97 19.07 23.17
C ASP A 384 7.41 20.28 22.32
N GLU A 385 7.46 21.46 22.93
CA GLU A 385 7.69 22.81 22.34
C GLU A 385 9.03 23.02 21.57
N GLY A 386 9.78 21.96 21.25
CA GLY A 386 11.11 22.03 20.61
C GLY A 386 11.23 21.49 19.19
N GLN A 387 10.18 20.93 18.58
CA GLN A 387 10.27 20.34 17.23
C GLN A 387 9.79 21.30 16.14
N GLN A 388 10.68 21.61 15.18
CA GLN A 388 10.36 22.44 14.01
C GLN A 388 9.43 21.71 13.06
N ILE A 389 8.25 22.29 12.83
CA ILE A 389 7.26 21.83 11.85
C ILE A 389 7.27 22.81 10.68
N GLU A 390 7.56 22.32 9.48
CA GLU A 390 7.35 23.09 8.25
C GLU A 390 5.86 23.08 7.89
N ILE A 391 5.21 24.22 8.06
CA ILE A 391 3.84 24.47 7.60
C ILE A 391 3.92 24.98 6.17
N GLU A 392 3.65 24.12 5.19
CA GLU A 392 3.61 24.52 3.78
C GLU A 392 2.19 25.03 3.44
N SER A 393 2.05 26.33 3.17
CA SER A 393 0.78 26.92 2.73
C SER A 393 0.55 26.65 1.25
N ARG A 394 -0.57 26.01 0.89
CA ARG A 394 -1.04 25.96 -0.50
C ARG A 394 -2.26 26.85 -0.67
N GLN A 395 -2.11 27.90 -1.48
CA GLN A 395 -3.24 28.62 -2.07
C GLN A 395 -3.63 27.91 -3.37
N ASP A 396 -4.77 27.23 -3.36
CA ASP A 396 -5.42 26.85 -4.62
C ASP A 396 -6.06 28.11 -5.21
N ARG A 397 -5.51 28.63 -6.32
CA ARG A 397 -6.20 29.66 -7.09
C ARG A 397 -7.36 29.01 -7.82
N GLY A 398 -8.57 29.25 -7.35
CA GLY A 398 -9.79 28.97 -8.11
C GLY A 398 -9.81 29.71 -9.46
N PRO A 399 -10.68 29.30 -10.40
CA PRO A 399 -10.86 30.01 -11.66
C PRO A 399 -11.18 31.50 -11.41
N PRO A 400 -10.71 32.41 -12.29
CA PRO A 400 -10.81 33.85 -12.05
C PRO A 400 -12.28 34.28 -11.94
N GLY A 401 -12.68 34.75 -10.75
CA GLY A 401 -14.02 35.30 -10.50
C GLY A 401 -14.68 34.93 -9.17
N GLN A 402 -14.13 34.02 -8.36
CA GLN A 402 -14.64 33.73 -7.02
C GLN A 402 -13.58 33.99 -5.95
N SER A 403 -13.78 35.04 -5.16
CA SER A 403 -12.95 35.38 -4.00
C SER A 403 -13.42 34.62 -2.76
N GLU A 404 -13.16 33.32 -2.71
CA GLU A 404 -13.10 32.56 -1.46
C GLU A 404 -11.82 31.71 -1.50
N GLY A 405 -10.74 32.26 -0.93
CA GLY A 405 -9.48 31.54 -0.80
C GLY A 405 -9.63 30.42 0.22
N ARG A 406 -9.59 29.16 -0.21
CA ARG A 406 -9.32 28.03 0.69
C ARG A 406 -7.82 27.98 0.95
N THR A 407 -7.40 28.29 2.16
CA THR A 407 -6.02 28.07 2.60
C THR A 407 -5.94 26.67 3.19
N GLY A 408 -5.38 25.72 2.44
CA GLY A 408 -5.03 24.40 2.95
C GLY A 408 -3.63 24.44 3.55
N TYR A 409 -3.48 23.98 4.78
CA TYR A 409 -2.18 23.78 5.42
C TYR A 409 -1.82 22.30 5.35
N ARG A 410 -0.66 21.98 4.77
CA ARG A 410 -0.10 20.64 4.86
C ARG A 410 0.83 20.61 6.06
N VAL A 411 0.49 19.81 7.06
CA VAL A 411 1.39 19.53 8.19
C VAL A 411 2.15 18.26 7.85
N THR A 412 3.47 18.36 7.73
CA THR A 412 4.37 17.20 7.61
C THR A 412 5.15 17.12 8.90
N ALA A 413 4.85 16.14 9.76
CA ALA A 413 5.66 15.86 10.93
C ALA A 413 6.82 14.93 10.51
N CYS A 414 8.02 15.47 10.37
CA CYS A 414 9.24 14.69 10.24
C CYS A 414 9.78 14.40 11.65
N ALA A 415 9.59 13.19 12.16
CA ALA A 415 10.24 12.77 13.39
C ALA A 415 11.73 12.51 13.11
N GLY A 416 12.56 13.55 13.20
CA GLY A 416 14.01 13.44 13.23
C GLY A 416 14.50 13.72 14.65
N TRP A 417 14.72 12.68 15.45
CA TRP A 417 15.20 12.82 16.83
C TRP A 417 16.73 12.82 16.85
N GLY A 418 17.32 14.01 16.85
CA GLY A 418 18.71 14.24 17.22
C GLY A 418 18.75 15.14 18.44
N HIS A 419 18.80 14.57 19.65
CA HIS A 419 19.07 15.33 20.86
C HIS A 419 20.59 15.41 21.08
N THR A 420 21.15 16.61 20.97
CA THR A 420 22.37 16.97 21.70
C THR A 420 21.98 17.35 23.14
N PRO A 421 22.74 16.93 24.17
CA PRO A 421 22.41 17.20 25.56
C PRO A 421 22.68 18.67 25.94
N PRO A 422 22.04 19.20 27.01
CA PRO A 422 22.26 20.56 27.45
C PRO A 422 23.53 20.63 28.31
N GLU A 423 24.53 21.40 27.87
CA GLU A 423 25.56 21.94 28.78
C GLU A 423 25.20 23.38 29.15
N GLY A 424 25.16 23.63 30.46
CA GLY A 424 24.83 24.92 31.04
C GLY A 424 26.00 25.91 31.09
N ALA A 425 25.60 27.15 31.36
CA ALA A 425 26.35 28.27 31.91
C ALA A 425 27.40 28.97 31.03
N GLY A 426 27.05 30.19 30.60
CA GLY A 426 28.00 31.31 30.59
C GLY A 426 27.91 32.28 29.41
N ALA A 427 27.79 33.56 29.76
CA ALA A 427 28.14 34.76 29.00
C ALA A 427 27.06 35.45 28.13
N GLN A 428 26.85 36.71 28.53
CA GLN A 428 26.13 37.79 27.86
C GLN A 428 26.63 38.03 26.43
N SER A 429 25.73 38.37 25.49
CA SER A 429 25.69 39.66 24.78
C SER A 429 24.85 39.59 23.49
N GLY A 430 23.94 40.57 23.36
CA GLY A 430 23.57 41.27 22.11
C GLY A 430 23.14 40.49 20.87
N GLY A 431 21.87 40.67 20.48
CA GLY A 431 21.45 40.56 19.08
C GLY A 431 20.05 39.98 18.89
N ASP A 432 19.04 40.84 18.95
CA ASP A 432 17.72 40.56 18.36
C ASP A 432 17.87 40.52 16.82
N PRO A 433 17.51 39.44 16.12
CA PRO A 433 17.17 39.54 14.71
C PRO A 433 15.66 39.67 14.59
N GLY A 434 15.20 40.92 14.62
CA GLY A 434 13.84 41.26 14.22
C GLY A 434 13.59 40.88 12.76
N LEU A 435 12.48 40.18 12.50
CA LEU A 435 12.01 39.92 11.14
C LEU A 435 11.19 41.14 10.67
N ILE A 436 11.80 41.96 9.81
CA ILE A 436 11.17 43.08 9.12
C ILE A 436 10.26 42.51 8.02
N ILE A 437 8.97 42.84 8.06
CA ILE A 437 8.01 42.55 6.99
C ILE A 437 7.77 43.88 6.25
N GLU A 438 8.33 44.05 5.06
CA GLU A 438 7.92 45.13 4.16
C GLU A 438 6.74 44.68 3.26
N PRO A 439 5.66 45.46 3.14
CA PRO A 439 4.58 45.18 2.20
C PRO A 439 4.96 45.66 0.78
N GLY A 440 5.03 44.73 -0.17
CA GLY A 440 5.15 45.04 -1.59
C GLY A 440 3.90 45.75 -2.12
N ALA A 441 4.08 46.99 -2.59
CA ALA A 441 3.03 47.81 -3.21
C ALA A 441 2.53 47.22 -4.55
N PRO A 442 1.25 47.42 -4.92
CA PRO A 442 0.69 46.98 -6.19
C PRO A 442 1.11 47.92 -7.34
N GLY A 443 1.71 47.35 -8.39
CA GLY A 443 2.01 48.05 -9.63
C GLY A 443 0.73 48.38 -10.41
N LEU A 444 0.55 49.68 -10.68
CA LEU A 444 -0.48 50.28 -11.52
C LEU A 444 -0.30 49.96 -13.01
N SER A 445 -1.43 50.01 -13.71
CA SER A 445 -1.70 49.87 -15.15
C SER A 445 -0.87 50.73 -16.10
N GLY A 446 -0.72 50.26 -17.35
CA GLY A 446 -0.61 51.12 -18.54
C GLY A 446 0.19 50.51 -19.70
N GLY A 447 -0.48 50.24 -20.83
CA GLY A 447 0.13 49.83 -22.10
C GLY A 447 -0.66 48.76 -22.84
#